data_AF-A0A371KB85-F1
#
_entry.id   AF-A0A371KB85-F1
#
_cell.length_a   1.000
_cell.length_b   1.000
_cell.length_c   1.000
_cell.angle_alpha   90.00
_cell.angle_beta   90.00
_cell.angle_gamma   90.00
#
_symmetry.space_group_name_H-M   'P 1'
#
loop_
_entity.id
_entity.type
_entity.pdbx_description
1 polymer ?
#
loop_
_entity_poly.entity_id
_entity_poly.type
_entity_poly.pdbx_seq_one_letter_code
_entity_poly.pdbx_strand_id
1 'polypeptide(L)'
;MLASPKRVESAEHTVVYHGDGEFSAWPFNGGMWKTDDGVVVAFINHDCDYSVPENLHDAKVVRYGSVVSPTENKQNQLSHARIETYGAIRAMRTTDGGDTWTDDGVISDNVETSEQVLYNEIPDIEPHDFSNRDTLMACWSSPHSAASDAVPWVKLSDDGGDSWSDAKRLPMFDFERIQGRPSYITREDGTLLLMLTGKTGSDPHDVPIVYASFDGGQNWTFLSQIDGSEKYRMLCPSPVLLEDGTLVAAVRCKISVDCEWTEIYRSTDDGRNWSFVSRVNDLGAPSKLLEYDGSLVCIYGYRHPPYGIRARVSHDDGATWSREWILRDDGANYDLGYPRAAVLDDGTILATYYFNEQDDDVAVDGGQRHIAATRFDPTELLTER
;
A
#
# COMPACT_ATOMS: atom_id res chain seq x y z
N MET A 1 -29.99 0.63 -9.72
CA MET A 1 -28.87 0.13 -10.54
C MET A 1 -27.70 1.05 -10.28
N LEU A 2 -26.54 0.53 -9.87
CA LEU A 2 -25.32 1.33 -9.81
C LEU A 2 -25.00 1.80 -11.23
N ALA A 3 -24.59 3.06 -11.38
CA ALA A 3 -24.20 3.60 -12.67
C ALA A 3 -23.03 2.79 -13.25
N SER A 4 -23.05 2.53 -14.56
CA SER A 4 -21.97 1.80 -15.24
C SER A 4 -20.63 2.53 -15.07
N PRO A 5 -19.52 1.79 -14.92
CA PRO A 5 -18.19 2.40 -14.85
C PRO A 5 -17.87 3.25 -16.09
N LYS A 6 -17.07 4.31 -15.91
CA LYS A 6 -16.53 5.15 -17.00
C LYS A 6 -15.02 5.11 -16.99
N ARG A 7 -14.38 5.18 -18.16
CA ARG A 7 -12.94 5.43 -18.27
C ARG A 7 -12.63 6.89 -17.94
N VAL A 8 -11.46 7.12 -17.35
CA VAL A 8 -10.86 8.44 -17.21
C VAL A 8 -10.08 8.71 -18.48
N GLU A 9 -10.41 9.78 -19.19
CA GLU A 9 -9.90 10.04 -20.54
C GLU A 9 -8.51 10.69 -20.50
N SER A 10 -8.21 11.47 -19.46
CA SER A 10 -6.86 12.02 -19.20
C SER A 10 -5.87 11.02 -18.58
N ALA A 11 -6.24 9.75 -18.44
CA ALA A 11 -5.36 8.77 -17.82
C ALA A 11 -4.17 8.42 -18.73
N GLU A 12 -2.97 8.77 -18.28
CA GLU A 12 -1.70 8.47 -18.93
C GLU A 12 -0.93 7.43 -18.12
N HIS A 13 -0.41 6.39 -18.76
CA HIS A 13 0.25 5.26 -18.10
C HIS A 13 1.75 5.27 -18.36
N THR A 14 2.54 5.12 -17.30
CA THR A 14 3.99 5.00 -17.37
C THR A 14 4.47 3.78 -16.59
N VAL A 15 5.59 3.19 -17.04
CA VAL A 15 6.30 2.16 -16.28
C VAL A 15 7.27 2.88 -15.34
N VAL A 16 7.11 2.65 -14.04
CA VAL A 16 7.96 3.19 -12.98
C VAL A 16 9.24 2.36 -12.87
N TYR A 17 9.09 1.03 -12.88
CA TYR A 17 10.21 0.10 -12.77
C TYR A 17 9.87 -1.26 -13.37
N HIS A 18 10.78 -1.79 -14.18
CA HIS A 18 10.74 -3.15 -14.73
C HIS A 18 12.17 -3.71 -14.81
N GLY A 19 12.55 -4.56 -13.85
CA GLY A 19 13.88 -5.20 -13.82
C GLY A 19 13.83 -6.63 -14.34
N ASP A 20 14.54 -6.96 -15.42
CA ASP A 20 14.48 -8.29 -16.04
C ASP A 20 14.74 -9.41 -15.03
N GLY A 21 13.78 -10.34 -14.90
CA GLY A 21 13.92 -11.46 -13.95
C GLY A 21 13.73 -11.05 -12.50
N GLU A 22 12.96 -9.99 -12.24
CA GLU A 22 12.60 -9.55 -10.90
C GLU A 22 11.09 -9.53 -10.68
N PHE A 23 10.67 -9.78 -9.44
CA PHE A 23 9.30 -9.55 -8.99
C PHE A 23 9.25 -8.23 -8.22
N SER A 24 8.57 -7.23 -8.80
CA SER A 24 8.42 -5.91 -8.19
C SER A 24 6.96 -5.63 -7.88
N ALA A 25 6.63 -5.45 -6.60
CA ALA A 25 5.24 -5.35 -6.18
C ALA A 25 5.01 -4.47 -4.94
N TRP A 26 3.72 -4.24 -4.70
CA TRP A 26 3.17 -3.66 -3.47
C TRP A 26 3.72 -2.28 -3.08
N PRO A 27 3.58 -1.24 -3.92
CA PRO A 27 3.94 0.12 -3.49
C PRO A 27 3.08 0.61 -2.31
N PHE A 28 1.84 0.11 -2.14
CA PHE A 28 1.08 0.33 -0.89
C PHE A 28 1.86 -0.08 0.37
N ASN A 29 2.64 -1.15 0.28
CA ASN A 29 3.45 -1.66 1.37
C ASN A 29 4.79 -0.91 1.50
N GLY A 30 5.44 -0.58 0.38
CA GLY A 30 6.74 0.09 0.37
C GLY A 30 6.68 1.58 0.70
N GLY A 31 5.70 2.30 0.16
CA GLY A 31 5.44 3.71 0.43
C GLY A 31 5.47 4.61 -0.80
N MET A 32 5.02 5.84 -0.61
CA MET A 32 5.10 6.91 -1.61
C MET A 32 5.04 8.25 -0.89
N TRP A 33 5.94 9.16 -1.25
CA TRP A 33 6.12 10.45 -0.61
C TRP A 33 6.31 11.54 -1.64
N LYS A 34 5.69 12.69 -1.39
CA LYS A 34 5.95 13.92 -2.15
C LYS A 34 6.98 14.73 -1.37
N THR A 35 8.17 14.83 -1.94
CA THR A 35 9.31 15.60 -1.42
C THR A 35 9.30 17.00 -2.02
N ASP A 36 10.23 17.86 -1.62
CA ASP A 36 10.37 19.19 -2.25
C ASP A 36 10.83 19.08 -3.72
N ASP A 37 11.65 18.08 -4.02
CA ASP A 37 12.22 17.89 -5.37
C ASP A 37 11.43 16.90 -6.26
N GLY A 38 10.29 16.38 -5.80
CA GLY A 38 9.49 15.45 -6.61
C GLY A 38 8.71 14.41 -5.81
N VAL A 39 8.70 13.17 -6.32
CA VAL A 39 7.98 12.06 -5.71
C VAL A 39 8.85 10.81 -5.66
N VAL A 40 8.91 10.20 -4.48
CA VAL A 40 9.57 8.91 -4.23
C VAL A 40 8.51 7.83 -4.09
N VAL A 41 8.70 6.70 -4.75
CA VAL A 41 7.83 5.52 -4.65
C VAL A 41 8.68 4.32 -4.27
N ALA A 42 8.32 3.67 -3.17
CA ALA A 42 8.98 2.47 -2.70
C ALA A 42 8.11 1.23 -2.88
N PHE A 43 8.74 0.09 -3.14
CA PHE A 43 8.09 -1.18 -3.40
C PHE A 43 8.98 -2.36 -2.98
N ILE A 44 8.37 -3.54 -2.85
CA ILE A 44 9.10 -4.76 -2.54
C ILE A 44 9.63 -5.35 -3.84
N ASN A 45 10.91 -5.69 -3.85
CA ASN A 45 11.62 -6.23 -5.00
C ASN A 45 12.45 -7.47 -4.61
N HIS A 46 12.47 -8.47 -5.47
CA HIS A 46 13.32 -9.66 -5.33
C HIS A 46 13.56 -10.33 -6.67
N ASP A 47 14.71 -10.98 -6.83
CA ASP A 47 15.00 -11.81 -8.00
C ASP A 47 13.95 -12.93 -8.16
N CYS A 48 13.50 -13.12 -9.38
CA CYS A 48 12.46 -14.07 -9.74
C CYS A 48 12.78 -14.73 -11.08
N ASP A 49 13.10 -16.02 -11.05
CA ASP A 49 13.21 -16.84 -12.27
C ASP A 49 11.80 -17.20 -12.76
N TYR A 50 11.30 -16.43 -13.72
CA TYR A 50 10.02 -16.66 -14.37
C TYR A 50 10.03 -17.83 -15.38
N SER A 51 11.19 -18.40 -15.72
CA SER A 51 11.27 -19.57 -16.62
C SER A 51 10.76 -20.86 -15.97
N VAL A 52 10.54 -20.83 -14.65
CA VAL A 52 9.95 -21.90 -13.86
C VAL A 52 8.61 -21.39 -13.30
N PRO A 53 7.49 -21.53 -14.03
CA PRO A 53 6.19 -20.97 -13.64
C PRO A 53 5.70 -21.44 -12.27
N GLU A 54 6.16 -22.62 -11.81
CA GLU A 54 5.90 -23.15 -10.47
C GLU A 54 6.52 -22.30 -9.35
N ASN A 55 7.39 -21.33 -9.69
CA ASN A 55 7.93 -20.38 -8.74
C ASN A 55 6.87 -19.38 -8.29
N LEU A 56 5.92 -18.94 -9.11
CA LEU A 56 4.95 -17.92 -8.68
C LEU A 56 3.79 -18.55 -7.90
N HIS A 57 3.49 -17.99 -6.72
CA HIS A 57 2.34 -18.41 -5.91
C HIS A 57 1.04 -18.35 -6.74
N ASP A 58 0.23 -19.41 -6.67
CA ASP A 58 -1.07 -19.52 -7.37
C ASP A 58 -1.04 -19.32 -8.90
N ALA A 59 0.12 -19.36 -9.56
CA ALA A 59 0.19 -19.43 -11.01
C ALA A 59 -0.43 -20.75 -11.47
N LYS A 60 -1.58 -20.68 -12.15
CA LYS A 60 -2.12 -21.82 -12.89
C LYS A 60 -1.18 -22.06 -14.06
N VAL A 61 -0.31 -23.06 -13.94
CA VAL A 61 0.54 -23.46 -15.07
C VAL A 61 -0.36 -24.07 -16.15
N VAL A 62 -0.46 -23.42 -17.30
CA VAL A 62 -1.15 -23.95 -18.47
C VAL A 62 -0.16 -24.80 -19.26
N ARG A 63 -0.26 -26.13 -19.15
CA ARG A 63 0.46 -27.05 -20.04
C ARG A 63 -0.55 -27.71 -20.98
N TYR A 64 -0.32 -27.58 -22.30
CA TYR A 64 -1.11 -28.24 -23.34
C TYR A 64 -2.64 -28.04 -23.19
N GLY A 65 -3.07 -26.83 -22.81
CA GLY A 65 -4.49 -26.47 -22.66
C GLY A 65 -5.17 -27.01 -21.40
N SER A 66 -4.42 -27.53 -20.41
CA SER A 66 -4.94 -27.94 -19.11
C SER A 66 -4.27 -27.18 -17.96
N VAL A 67 -5.07 -26.77 -16.96
CA VAL A 67 -4.59 -26.19 -15.69
C VAL A 67 -4.08 -27.32 -14.80
N VAL A 68 -2.79 -27.32 -14.48
CA VAL A 68 -2.20 -28.29 -13.54
C VAL A 68 -1.89 -27.55 -12.23
N SER A 69 -2.34 -28.08 -11.08
CA SER A 69 -1.91 -27.53 -9.78
C SER A 69 -0.49 -28.00 -9.48
N PRO A 70 0.41 -27.15 -8.95
CA PRO A 70 1.77 -27.59 -8.64
C PRO A 70 1.76 -28.52 -7.42
N THR A 71 1.95 -29.82 -7.66
CA THR A 71 2.32 -30.78 -6.62
C THR A 71 3.83 -31.04 -6.71
N GLU A 72 4.52 -30.95 -5.57
CA GLU A 72 5.77 -31.66 -5.20
C GLU A 72 7.10 -30.90 -4.98
N ASN A 73 7.20 -29.57 -5.04
CA ASN A 73 8.44 -28.92 -4.57
C ASN A 73 8.26 -27.53 -3.91
N LYS A 74 7.74 -27.51 -2.67
CA LYS A 74 7.44 -26.27 -1.93
C LYS A 74 8.67 -25.44 -1.51
N GLN A 75 9.89 -25.99 -1.53
CA GLN A 75 11.09 -25.29 -1.04
C GLN A 75 11.61 -24.19 -1.98
N ASN A 76 11.27 -24.25 -3.27
CA ASN A 76 11.74 -23.30 -4.29
C ASN A 76 10.64 -22.39 -4.86
N GLN A 77 9.40 -22.47 -4.35
CA GLN A 77 8.33 -21.58 -4.80
C GLN A 77 8.52 -20.17 -4.23
N LEU A 78 8.54 -19.14 -5.07
CA LEU A 78 8.31 -17.73 -4.72
C LEU A 78 6.89 -17.57 -4.20
N SER A 79 6.71 -17.93 -2.93
CA SER A 79 5.59 -17.42 -2.15
C SER A 79 5.80 -15.93 -1.87
N HIS A 80 4.72 -15.17 -1.72
CA HIS A 80 4.81 -13.77 -1.26
C HIS A 80 5.64 -13.67 0.03
N ALA A 81 5.55 -14.64 0.94
CA ALA A 81 6.37 -14.70 2.14
C ALA A 81 7.88 -14.75 1.84
N ARG A 82 8.30 -15.53 0.84
CA ARG A 82 9.71 -15.61 0.42
C ARG A 82 10.20 -14.28 -0.14
N ILE A 83 9.41 -13.66 -1.03
CA ILE A 83 9.73 -12.36 -1.62
C ILE A 83 9.84 -11.29 -0.52
N GLU A 84 8.88 -11.25 0.40
CA GLU A 84 8.90 -10.31 1.52
C GLU A 84 10.06 -10.57 2.50
N THR A 85 10.50 -11.83 2.67
CA THR A 85 11.57 -12.18 3.62
C THR A 85 12.97 -11.93 3.07
N TYR A 86 13.21 -12.29 1.80
CA TYR A 86 14.54 -12.27 1.18
C TYR A 86 14.74 -11.18 0.13
N GLY A 87 13.71 -10.35 -0.08
CA GLY A 87 13.77 -9.20 -0.97
C GLY A 87 14.31 -7.94 -0.30
N ALA A 88 14.09 -6.83 -0.97
CA ALA A 88 14.42 -5.50 -0.49
C ALA A 88 13.24 -4.54 -0.71
N ILE A 89 13.22 -3.46 0.06
CA ILE A 89 12.42 -2.27 -0.22
C ILE A 89 13.27 -1.36 -1.10
N ARG A 90 12.97 -1.31 -2.40
CA ARG A 90 13.60 -0.40 -3.37
C ARG A 90 12.76 0.86 -3.55
N ALA A 91 13.39 1.93 -4.02
CA ALA A 91 12.73 3.18 -4.33
C ALA A 91 13.06 3.67 -5.75
N MET A 92 12.10 4.36 -6.36
CA MET A 92 12.27 5.11 -7.61
C MET A 92 11.77 6.54 -7.38
N ARG A 93 12.41 7.50 -8.05
CA ARG A 93 12.08 8.92 -7.96
C ARG A 93 11.67 9.48 -9.32
N THR A 94 10.70 10.40 -9.30
CA THR A 94 10.38 11.27 -10.42
C THR A 94 10.49 12.73 -9.99
N THR A 95 11.00 13.58 -10.89
CA THR A 95 11.11 15.04 -10.70
C THR A 95 10.30 15.82 -11.75
N ASP A 96 9.63 15.11 -12.67
CA ASP A 96 8.86 15.67 -13.80
C ASP A 96 7.38 15.27 -13.76
N GLY A 97 6.90 14.80 -12.61
CA GLY A 97 5.49 14.46 -12.41
C GLY A 97 5.10 13.06 -12.88
N GLY A 98 6.07 12.16 -13.01
CA GLY A 98 5.86 10.75 -13.34
C GLY A 98 6.12 10.38 -14.80
N ASP A 99 6.64 11.33 -15.60
CA ASP A 99 6.97 11.12 -17.01
C ASP A 99 8.25 10.29 -17.14
N THR A 100 9.24 10.55 -16.27
CA THR A 100 10.46 9.74 -16.15
C THR A 100 10.77 9.36 -14.71
N TRP A 101 11.49 8.25 -14.55
CA TRP A 101 11.82 7.65 -13.26
C TRP A 101 13.30 7.28 -13.18
N THR A 102 13.93 7.58 -12.05
CA THR A 102 15.33 7.24 -11.74
C THR A 102 15.38 6.34 -10.53
N ASP A 103 16.37 5.43 -10.50
CA ASP A 103 16.66 4.60 -9.33
C ASP A 103 17.03 5.49 -8.14
N ASP A 104 16.33 5.29 -7.02
CA ASP A 104 16.50 6.02 -5.75
C ASP A 104 17.08 5.09 -4.66
N GLY A 105 17.56 3.91 -5.05
CA GLY A 105 18.30 3.01 -4.21
C GLY A 105 17.43 2.04 -3.39
N VAL A 106 18.06 1.50 -2.35
CA VAL A 106 17.48 0.48 -1.46
C VAL A 106 17.28 1.10 -0.08
N ILE A 107 16.03 1.21 0.36
CA ILE A 107 15.66 1.70 1.71
C ILE A 107 15.99 0.64 2.77
N SER A 108 15.78 -0.63 2.41
CA SER A 108 15.94 -1.75 3.34
C SER A 108 16.23 -3.05 2.60
N ASP A 109 17.33 -3.70 2.92
CA ASP A 109 17.47 -5.14 2.73
C ASP A 109 16.67 -5.86 3.84
N ASN A 110 15.74 -6.74 3.47
CA ASN A 110 14.84 -7.34 4.45
C ASN A 110 15.52 -8.41 5.30
N VAL A 111 16.59 -9.05 4.81
CA VAL A 111 17.35 -10.04 5.59
C VAL A 111 18.15 -9.32 6.66
N GLU A 112 18.92 -8.30 6.27
CA GLU A 112 19.74 -7.51 7.21
C GLU A 112 18.87 -6.80 8.25
N THR A 113 17.77 -6.17 7.80
CA THR A 113 16.84 -5.49 8.72
C THR A 113 16.13 -6.48 9.63
N SER A 114 15.81 -7.69 9.17
CA SER A 114 15.25 -8.74 10.04
C SER A 114 16.26 -9.20 11.10
N GLU A 115 17.52 -9.38 10.74
CA GLU A 115 18.57 -9.70 11.71
C GLU A 115 18.69 -8.59 12.77
N GLN A 116 18.69 -7.33 12.32
CA GLN A 116 18.72 -6.16 13.20
C GLN A 116 17.52 -6.13 14.17
N VAL A 117 16.30 -6.19 13.66
CA VAL A 117 15.07 -6.00 14.44
C VAL A 117 14.81 -7.17 15.41
N LEU A 118 15.17 -8.40 15.01
CA LEU A 118 14.85 -9.61 15.76
C LEU A 118 15.95 -10.02 16.75
N TYR A 119 17.23 -9.72 16.46
CA TYR A 119 18.35 -10.27 17.23
C TYR A 119 19.35 -9.25 17.76
N ASN A 120 19.44 -8.05 17.16
CA ASN A 120 20.44 -7.05 17.55
C ASN A 120 19.88 -6.03 18.57
N GLU A 121 20.78 -5.22 19.11
CA GLU A 121 20.41 -4.03 19.86
C GLU A 121 19.76 -3.01 18.91
N ILE A 122 18.58 -2.51 19.29
CA ILE A 122 17.79 -1.58 18.48
C ILE A 122 18.24 -0.16 18.86
N PRO A 123 18.67 0.65 17.89
CA PRO A 123 19.11 2.01 18.18
C PRO A 123 17.94 2.87 18.63
N ASP A 124 18.23 3.80 19.54
CA ASP A 124 17.39 4.97 19.69
C ASP A 124 17.55 5.86 18.45
N ILE A 125 16.44 6.44 18.02
CA ILE A 125 16.42 7.41 16.91
C ILE A 125 16.13 8.78 17.51
N GLU A 126 16.71 9.83 16.92
CA GLU A 126 16.43 11.20 17.33
C GLU A 126 15.01 11.62 16.88
N PRO A 127 14.43 12.69 17.44
CA PRO A 127 13.19 13.28 16.92
C PRO A 127 13.38 13.88 15.53
N HIS A 128 12.39 13.68 14.65
CA HIS A 128 12.35 14.20 13.28
C HIS A 128 11.23 15.23 13.08
N ASP A 129 11.39 16.14 12.12
CA ASP A 129 10.44 17.21 11.81
C ASP A 129 9.52 16.86 10.64
N PHE A 130 8.40 16.20 10.93
CA PHE A 130 7.40 15.84 9.93
C PHE A 130 6.56 17.01 9.39
N SER A 131 6.87 18.26 9.75
CA SER A 131 6.38 19.42 9.01
C SER A 131 7.19 19.68 7.72
N ASN A 132 8.40 19.12 7.63
CA ASN A 132 9.22 19.13 6.44
C ASN A 132 8.77 18.03 5.45
N ARG A 133 8.61 18.38 4.17
CA ARG A 133 8.24 17.42 3.11
C ARG A 133 9.33 16.37 2.84
N ASP A 134 10.56 16.67 3.21
CA ASP A 134 11.71 15.78 3.05
C ASP A 134 11.92 14.85 4.25
N THR A 135 11.08 14.95 5.29
CA THR A 135 11.04 13.99 6.38
C THR A 135 10.11 12.82 6.04
N LEU A 136 10.69 11.65 5.80
CA LEU A 136 10.01 10.45 5.33
C LEU A 136 10.06 9.33 6.36
N MET A 137 8.99 8.52 6.43
CA MET A 137 8.97 7.30 7.25
C MET A 137 8.61 6.08 6.42
N ALA A 138 9.57 5.16 6.30
CA ALA A 138 9.33 3.81 5.84
C ALA A 138 8.86 2.94 7.02
N CYS A 139 7.98 1.98 6.76
CA CYS A 139 7.46 1.08 7.79
C CYS A 139 7.14 -0.28 7.20
N TRP A 140 7.57 -1.33 7.88
CA TRP A 140 7.39 -2.72 7.45
C TRP A 140 7.37 -3.65 8.67
N SER A 141 7.32 -4.97 8.45
CA SER A 141 7.48 -5.97 9.51
C SER A 141 8.44 -7.08 9.14
N SER A 142 9.27 -7.46 10.10
CA SER A 142 10.21 -8.57 9.99
C SER A 142 9.65 -9.84 10.66
N PRO A 143 9.93 -11.05 10.13
CA PRO A 143 10.68 -11.31 8.90
C PRO A 143 9.88 -10.98 7.63
N HIS A 144 8.54 -10.97 7.71
CA HIS A 144 7.66 -10.52 6.65
C HIS A 144 6.26 -10.22 7.19
N SER A 145 5.40 -9.56 6.40
CA SER A 145 4.12 -9.02 6.87
C SER A 145 3.11 -10.09 7.33
N ALA A 146 3.20 -11.31 6.79
CA ALA A 146 2.28 -12.41 7.08
C ALA A 146 2.75 -13.34 8.22
N ALA A 147 4.00 -13.24 8.68
CA ALA A 147 4.56 -14.12 9.72
C ALA A 147 3.74 -14.04 11.01
N SER A 148 3.51 -15.15 11.70
CA SER A 148 2.69 -15.16 12.94
C SER A 148 3.29 -14.34 14.08
N ASP A 149 4.59 -14.11 14.02
CA ASP A 149 5.43 -13.37 14.97
C ASP A 149 5.99 -12.08 14.32
N ALA A 150 5.33 -11.56 13.29
CA ALA A 150 5.83 -10.38 12.58
C ALA A 150 5.95 -9.17 13.52
N VAL A 151 7.17 -8.62 13.56
CA VAL A 151 7.56 -7.48 14.38
C VAL A 151 7.67 -6.23 13.51
N PRO A 152 6.89 -5.17 13.78
CA PRO A 152 6.90 -3.95 13.01
C PRO A 152 8.11 -3.08 13.33
N TRP A 153 8.57 -2.33 12.33
CA TRP A 153 9.66 -1.37 12.47
C TRP A 153 9.43 -0.14 11.59
N VAL A 154 10.18 0.94 11.88
CA VAL A 154 10.25 2.15 11.06
C VAL A 154 11.70 2.50 10.73
N LYS A 155 11.92 3.10 9.56
CA LYS A 155 13.15 3.81 9.20
C LYS A 155 12.77 5.24 8.83
N LEU A 156 13.62 6.19 9.18
CA LEU A 156 13.37 7.62 8.97
C LEU A 156 14.44 8.22 8.06
N SER A 157 14.05 9.25 7.32
CA SER A 157 14.88 10.06 6.43
C SER A 157 14.53 11.52 6.68
N ASP A 158 15.52 12.43 6.62
CA ASP A 158 15.33 13.89 6.69
C ASP A 158 15.84 14.62 5.43
N ASP A 159 16.29 13.87 4.43
CA ASP A 159 16.90 14.37 3.19
C ASP A 159 16.13 13.86 1.96
N GLY A 160 14.81 13.73 2.09
CA GLY A 160 13.94 13.40 0.96
C GLY A 160 14.11 11.97 0.44
N GLY A 161 14.76 11.09 1.21
CA GLY A 161 14.97 9.68 0.88
C GLY A 161 16.39 9.33 0.44
N ASP A 162 17.30 10.31 0.37
CA ASP A 162 18.70 10.10 -0.01
C ASP A 162 19.44 9.20 0.99
N SER A 163 19.10 9.30 2.29
CA SER A 163 19.61 8.40 3.32
C SER A 163 18.54 7.99 4.32
N TRP A 164 18.69 6.78 4.87
CA TRP A 164 17.73 6.20 5.80
C TRP A 164 18.43 5.76 7.08
N SER A 165 17.77 5.96 8.21
CA SER A 165 18.21 5.48 9.51
C SER A 165 18.25 3.95 9.56
N ASP A 166 18.91 3.45 10.60
CA ASP A 166 18.69 2.08 11.06
C ASP A 166 17.22 1.83 11.42
N ALA A 167 16.79 0.56 11.37
CA ALA A 167 15.42 0.19 11.70
C ALA A 167 15.17 0.29 13.20
N LYS A 168 14.18 1.10 13.60
CA LYS A 168 13.65 1.12 14.96
C LYS A 168 12.46 0.20 15.07
N ARG A 169 12.55 -0.81 15.94
CA ARG A 169 11.44 -1.68 16.29
C ARG A 169 10.33 -0.89 16.99
N LEU A 170 9.08 -1.09 16.56
CA LEU A 170 7.93 -0.54 17.29
C LEU A 170 7.52 -1.50 18.42
N PRO A 171 7.06 -0.98 19.57
CA PRO A 171 6.52 -1.78 20.67
C PRO A 171 5.28 -2.59 20.25
N MET A 172 5.08 -3.78 20.83
CA MET A 172 4.01 -4.71 20.40
C MET A 172 2.66 -4.53 21.11
N PHE A 173 2.57 -3.83 22.25
CA PHE A 173 1.34 -3.58 23.02
C PHE A 173 0.31 -4.75 23.06
N ASP A 174 0.76 -5.94 23.47
CA ASP A 174 -0.03 -7.17 23.56
C ASP A 174 -0.58 -7.76 22.24
N PHE A 175 -0.19 -7.21 21.08
CA PHE A 175 -0.43 -7.85 19.80
C PHE A 175 0.54 -9.02 19.59
N GLU A 176 0.03 -10.15 19.10
CA GLU A 176 0.87 -11.31 18.73
C GLU A 176 1.64 -11.05 17.43
N ARG A 177 1.02 -10.25 16.55
CA ARG A 177 1.54 -9.87 15.24
C ARG A 177 1.10 -8.48 14.88
N ILE A 178 1.99 -7.69 14.28
CA ILE A 178 1.65 -6.41 13.66
C ILE A 178 2.25 -6.33 12.26
N GLN A 179 1.45 -5.82 11.32
CA GLN A 179 1.86 -5.56 9.93
C GLN A 179 2.10 -4.06 9.75
N GLY A 180 3.38 -3.70 9.57
CA GLY A 180 3.87 -2.38 9.26
C GLY A 180 3.66 -2.01 7.80
N ARG A 181 3.18 -0.79 7.58
CA ARG A 181 3.07 -0.11 6.28
C ARG A 181 3.22 1.39 6.54
N PRO A 182 3.77 2.18 5.61
CA PRO A 182 3.95 3.63 5.79
C PRO A 182 2.61 4.36 5.58
N SER A 183 1.62 4.05 6.41
CA SER A 183 0.30 4.66 6.43
C SER A 183 0.21 5.61 7.62
N TYR A 184 0.85 6.77 7.49
CA TYR A 184 0.93 7.77 8.55
C TYR A 184 0.43 9.13 8.12
N ILE A 185 0.10 9.94 9.11
CA ILE A 185 -0.29 11.35 8.98
C ILE A 185 0.26 12.14 10.16
N THR A 186 0.44 13.44 9.97
CA THR A 186 0.83 14.38 11.02
C THR A 186 -0.37 15.26 11.32
N ARG A 187 -0.82 15.29 12.57
CA ARG A 187 -1.85 16.22 13.03
C ARG A 187 -1.29 17.64 13.13
N GLU A 188 -2.18 18.64 13.15
CA GLU A 188 -1.79 20.05 13.34
C GLU A 188 -0.99 20.30 14.64
N ASP A 189 -1.23 19.49 15.69
CA ASP A 189 -0.50 19.56 16.96
C ASP A 189 0.90 18.91 16.93
N GLY A 190 1.33 18.42 15.77
CA GLY A 190 2.62 17.74 15.56
C GLY A 190 2.61 16.25 15.94
N THR A 191 1.49 15.70 16.42
CA THR A 191 1.41 14.28 16.73
C THR A 191 1.37 13.46 15.45
N LEU A 192 2.23 12.45 15.36
CA LEU A 192 2.21 11.47 14.29
C LEU A 192 1.24 10.37 14.63
N LEU A 193 0.36 10.05 13.69
CA LEU A 193 -0.46 8.83 13.76
C LEU A 193 0.02 7.86 12.69
N LEU A 194 0.41 6.66 13.09
CA LEU A 194 0.77 5.56 12.22
C LEU A 194 -0.29 4.47 12.31
N MET A 195 -1.01 4.24 11.21
CA MET A 195 -2.01 3.19 11.15
C MET A 195 -1.38 1.87 10.67
N LEU A 196 -1.60 0.81 11.45
CA LEU A 196 -1.02 -0.51 11.25
C LEU A 196 -2.15 -1.55 11.20
N THR A 197 -1.80 -2.82 11.07
CA THR A 197 -2.75 -3.93 11.20
C THR A 197 -2.27 -4.89 12.26
N GLY A 198 -3.03 -5.04 13.34
CA GLY A 198 -2.70 -5.92 14.47
C GLY A 198 -3.50 -7.21 14.46
N LYS A 199 -2.94 -8.25 15.09
CA LYS A 199 -3.66 -9.46 15.49
C LYS A 199 -3.51 -9.66 16.99
N THR A 200 -4.63 -9.78 17.69
CA THR A 200 -4.65 -10.23 19.09
C THR A 200 -4.99 -11.72 19.13
N GLY A 201 -4.55 -12.42 20.18
CA GLY A 201 -4.89 -13.84 20.36
C GLY A 201 -6.39 -14.09 20.60
N SER A 202 -7.13 -13.07 21.04
CA SER A 202 -8.57 -13.13 21.28
C SER A 202 -9.43 -12.85 20.02
N ASP A 203 -8.89 -12.18 19.01
CA ASP A 203 -9.63 -11.82 17.80
C ASP A 203 -9.45 -12.90 16.70
N PRO A 204 -10.55 -13.42 16.11
CA PRO A 204 -10.44 -14.34 14.97
C PRO A 204 -9.70 -13.72 13.78
N HIS A 205 -9.73 -12.40 13.64
CA HIS A 205 -9.28 -11.66 12.47
C HIS A 205 -8.28 -10.55 12.82
N ASP A 206 -7.64 -9.99 11.79
CA ASP A 206 -6.81 -8.80 11.97
C ASP A 206 -7.68 -7.55 12.05
N VAL A 207 -7.18 -6.54 12.76
CA VAL A 207 -7.84 -5.25 12.96
C VAL A 207 -6.91 -4.07 12.63
N PRO A 208 -7.43 -2.94 12.13
CA PRO A 208 -6.65 -1.71 12.01
C PRO A 208 -6.37 -1.13 13.40
N ILE A 209 -5.12 -0.76 13.65
CA ILE A 209 -4.68 -0.17 14.92
C ILE A 209 -3.97 1.16 14.66
N VAL A 210 -3.98 2.06 15.63
CA VAL A 210 -3.36 3.39 15.53
C VAL A 210 -2.30 3.53 16.61
N TYR A 211 -1.07 3.80 16.17
CA TYR A 211 0.02 4.20 17.05
C TYR A 211 0.20 5.71 16.97
N ALA A 212 0.60 6.32 18.08
CA ALA A 212 0.88 7.75 18.16
C ALA A 212 2.32 8.00 18.63
N SER A 213 2.97 9.00 18.03
CA SER A 213 4.22 9.58 18.51
C SER A 213 4.03 11.08 18.78
N PHE A 214 4.55 11.54 19.90
CA PHE A 214 4.44 12.94 20.37
C PHE A 214 5.79 13.66 20.35
N ASP A 215 6.81 13.02 19.79
CA ASP A 215 8.22 13.43 19.85
C ASP A 215 8.94 13.14 18.53
N GLY A 216 8.27 13.44 17.40
CA GLY A 216 8.89 13.38 16.08
C GLY A 216 9.26 11.97 15.63
N GLY A 217 8.47 10.95 16.03
CA GLY A 217 8.71 9.56 15.65
C GLY A 217 9.70 8.82 16.55
N GLN A 218 10.25 9.49 17.57
CA GLN A 218 11.21 8.87 18.49
C GLN A 218 10.54 7.78 19.33
N ASN A 219 9.42 8.05 19.99
CA ASN A 219 8.70 7.06 20.79
C ASN A 219 7.27 6.88 20.29
N TRP A 220 6.76 5.66 20.43
CA TRP A 220 5.43 5.28 19.95
C TRP A 220 4.62 4.65 21.07
N THR A 221 3.33 4.98 21.13
CA THR A 221 2.34 4.35 22.01
C THR A 221 1.15 3.85 21.20
N PHE A 222 0.52 2.77 21.64
CA PHE A 222 -0.82 2.42 21.17
C PHE A 222 -1.79 3.54 21.57
N LEU A 223 -2.58 4.02 20.61
CA LEU A 223 -3.61 5.04 20.82
C LEU A 223 -5.00 4.41 20.84
N SER A 224 -5.33 3.65 19.79
CA SER A 224 -6.67 3.12 19.57
C SER A 224 -6.66 2.02 18.52
N GLN A 225 -7.84 1.42 18.28
CA GLN A 225 -8.09 0.51 17.18
C GLN A 225 -9.45 0.83 16.53
N ILE A 226 -9.62 0.40 15.29
CA ILE A 226 -10.95 0.31 14.67
C ILE A 226 -11.54 -1.03 15.10
N ASP A 227 -12.78 -1.04 15.59
CA ASP A 227 -13.46 -2.26 16.00
C ASP A 227 -13.47 -3.30 14.86
N GLY A 228 -13.00 -4.50 15.19
CA GLY A 228 -12.88 -5.61 14.27
C GLY A 228 -14.24 -6.20 13.86
N SER A 229 -14.21 -7.02 12.81
CA SER A 229 -15.34 -7.82 12.38
C SER A 229 -15.14 -9.27 12.80
N GLU A 230 -16.18 -9.92 13.33
CA GLU A 230 -16.17 -11.37 13.58
C GLU A 230 -16.24 -12.21 12.30
N LYS A 231 -16.46 -11.58 11.14
CA LYS A 231 -16.77 -12.27 9.87
C LYS A 231 -15.65 -12.19 8.83
N TYR A 232 -14.82 -11.17 8.91
CA TYR A 232 -13.84 -10.88 7.87
C TYR A 232 -12.64 -10.14 8.44
N ARG A 233 -11.52 -10.27 7.72
CA ARG A 233 -10.26 -9.62 8.05
C ARG A 233 -10.28 -8.14 7.64
N MET A 234 -9.80 -7.27 8.51
CA MET A 234 -9.66 -5.83 8.24
C MET A 234 -8.19 -5.45 8.27
N LEU A 235 -7.69 -4.81 7.22
CA LEU A 235 -6.25 -4.53 7.05
C LEU A 235 -5.99 -3.35 6.12
N CYS A 236 -4.72 -3.01 5.94
CA CYS A 236 -4.27 -1.98 5.00
C CYS A 236 -5.01 -0.64 5.16
N PRO A 237 -5.04 -0.04 6.36
CA PRO A 237 -5.66 1.27 6.53
C PRO A 237 -4.92 2.34 5.72
N SER A 238 -5.68 3.25 5.11
CA SER A 238 -5.20 4.43 4.41
C SER A 238 -5.87 5.68 5.01
N PRO A 239 -5.21 6.38 5.95
CA PRO A 239 -5.74 7.60 6.56
C PRO A 239 -5.63 8.84 5.66
N VAL A 240 -6.52 9.79 5.91
CA VAL A 240 -6.52 11.19 5.50
C VAL A 240 -6.95 12.04 6.70
N LEU A 241 -6.32 13.21 6.87
CA LEU A 241 -6.72 14.25 7.81
C LEU A 241 -7.38 15.37 7.00
N LEU A 242 -8.64 15.68 7.29
CA LEU A 242 -9.40 16.76 6.65
C LEU A 242 -9.08 18.11 7.30
N GLU A 243 -9.40 19.20 6.60
CA GLU A 243 -9.17 20.58 7.07
C GLU A 243 -9.81 20.89 8.43
N ASP A 244 -10.93 20.23 8.79
CA ASP A 244 -11.63 20.46 10.06
C ASP A 244 -11.05 19.63 11.24
N GLY A 245 -9.96 18.89 11.02
CA GLY A 245 -9.33 18.00 12.00
C GLY A 245 -9.93 16.59 12.03
N THR A 246 -10.98 16.31 11.26
CA THR A 246 -11.55 14.97 11.10
C THR A 246 -10.52 14.02 10.48
N LEU A 247 -10.43 12.82 11.04
CA LEU A 247 -9.69 11.72 10.42
C LEU A 247 -10.65 10.78 9.68
N VAL A 248 -10.28 10.42 8.46
CA VAL A 248 -10.99 9.42 7.65
C VAL A 248 -10.00 8.34 7.23
N ALA A 249 -10.37 7.07 7.35
CA ALA A 249 -9.55 5.96 6.94
C ALA A 249 -10.33 5.03 6.02
N ALA A 250 -9.75 4.74 4.85
CA ALA A 250 -10.17 3.62 4.02
C ALA A 250 -9.52 2.33 4.53
N VAL A 251 -10.30 1.25 4.67
CA VAL A 251 -9.85 -0.02 5.22
C VAL A 251 -10.22 -1.13 4.24
N ARG A 252 -9.26 -2.00 3.92
CA ARG A 252 -9.53 -3.23 3.17
C ARG A 252 -10.23 -4.22 4.08
N CYS A 253 -11.37 -4.71 3.63
CA CYS A 253 -12.11 -5.78 4.28
C CYS A 253 -12.09 -7.01 3.37
N LYS A 254 -11.76 -8.18 3.93
CA LYS A 254 -11.38 -9.35 3.15
C LYS A 254 -11.90 -10.65 3.77
N ILE A 255 -12.63 -11.43 2.97
CA ILE A 255 -12.99 -12.83 3.28
C ILE A 255 -11.98 -13.77 2.61
N SER A 256 -11.65 -13.52 1.34
CA SER A 256 -10.70 -14.29 0.52
C SER A 256 -9.99 -13.36 -0.47
N VAL A 257 -9.05 -13.86 -1.26
CA VAL A 257 -8.30 -13.04 -2.26
C VAL A 257 -9.22 -12.46 -3.34
N ASP A 258 -10.31 -13.15 -3.66
CA ASP A 258 -11.33 -12.81 -4.66
C ASP A 258 -12.62 -12.24 -4.04
N CYS A 259 -12.64 -12.01 -2.73
CA CYS A 259 -13.77 -11.41 -2.03
C CYS A 259 -13.27 -10.37 -1.04
N GLU A 260 -13.06 -9.17 -1.57
CA GLU A 260 -12.56 -8.03 -0.83
C GLU A 260 -13.11 -6.71 -1.35
N TRP A 261 -13.26 -5.77 -0.43
CA TRP A 261 -13.85 -4.46 -0.67
C TRP A 261 -13.21 -3.41 0.24
N THR A 262 -13.64 -2.16 0.08
CA THR A 262 -13.16 -1.03 0.90
C THR A 262 -14.28 -0.42 1.75
N GLU A 263 -14.04 -0.28 3.05
CA GLU A 263 -14.92 0.42 4.01
C GLU A 263 -14.27 1.72 4.50
N ILE A 264 -15.10 2.67 4.92
CA ILE A 264 -14.69 3.97 5.42
C ILE A 264 -15.00 4.07 6.91
N TYR A 265 -14.02 4.54 7.66
CA TYR A 265 -14.14 4.82 9.08
C TYR A 265 -13.73 6.27 9.36
N ARG A 266 -14.38 6.90 10.34
CA ARG A 266 -14.14 8.29 10.72
C ARG A 266 -13.88 8.43 12.20
N SER A 267 -12.96 9.33 12.56
CA SER A 267 -12.72 9.80 13.92
C SER A 267 -12.83 11.33 13.97
N THR A 268 -13.43 11.84 15.04
CA THR A 268 -13.61 13.27 15.32
C THR A 268 -13.02 13.68 16.68
N ASP A 269 -12.22 12.79 17.26
CA ASP A 269 -11.62 12.93 18.59
C ASP A 269 -10.11 12.60 18.57
N ASP A 270 -9.44 13.11 17.53
CA ASP A 270 -8.01 12.97 17.24
C ASP A 270 -7.52 11.52 17.08
N GLY A 271 -8.39 10.64 16.59
CA GLY A 271 -8.05 9.24 16.31
C GLY A 271 -8.28 8.30 17.49
N ARG A 272 -8.96 8.74 18.55
CA ARG A 272 -9.19 7.92 19.75
C ARG A 272 -10.33 6.93 19.57
N ASN A 273 -11.41 7.33 18.89
CA ASN A 273 -12.54 6.46 18.56
C ASN A 273 -12.86 6.55 17.08
N TRP A 274 -13.24 5.42 16.49
CA TRP A 274 -13.54 5.29 15.07
C TRP A 274 -14.95 4.73 14.87
N SER A 275 -15.68 5.28 13.91
CA SER A 275 -17.03 4.83 13.55
C SER A 275 -17.09 4.49 12.07
N PHE A 276 -17.77 3.39 11.74
CA PHE A 276 -18.08 3.04 10.35
C PHE A 276 -18.94 4.14 9.72
N VAL A 277 -18.60 4.52 8.48
CA VAL A 277 -19.32 5.53 7.70
C VAL A 277 -20.04 4.86 6.54
N SER A 278 -19.30 4.20 5.65
CA SER A 278 -19.84 3.63 4.42
C SER A 278 -18.94 2.54 3.83
N ARG A 279 -19.43 1.93 2.75
CA ARG A 279 -18.67 1.04 1.88
C ARG A 279 -18.49 1.71 0.52
N VAL A 280 -17.23 1.78 0.05
CA VAL A 280 -16.85 2.45 -1.22
C VAL A 280 -17.29 1.64 -2.43
N ASN A 281 -17.05 0.33 -2.38
CA ASN A 281 -17.26 -0.62 -3.47
C ASN A 281 -17.63 -1.99 -2.89
N ASP A 282 -18.13 -2.89 -3.72
CA ASP A 282 -18.35 -4.30 -3.34
C ASP A 282 -17.19 -5.22 -3.75
N LEU A 283 -16.34 -4.74 -4.66
CA LEU A 283 -15.18 -5.46 -5.19
C LEU A 283 -14.04 -4.46 -5.39
N GLY A 284 -12.91 -4.69 -4.72
CA GLY A 284 -11.68 -3.94 -4.95
C GLY A 284 -10.99 -3.47 -3.67
N ALA A 285 -9.73 -3.86 -3.53
CA ALA A 285 -8.84 -3.51 -2.44
C ALA A 285 -7.38 -3.95 -2.76
N PRO A 286 -6.37 -3.56 -1.94
CA PRO A 286 -6.41 -2.44 -1.01
C PRO A 286 -6.57 -1.10 -1.75
N SER A 287 -6.83 -0.05 -0.99
CA SER A 287 -7.11 1.29 -1.50
C SER A 287 -6.18 2.34 -0.91
N LYS A 288 -5.93 3.38 -1.70
CA LYS A 288 -5.37 4.64 -1.24
C LYS A 288 -6.48 5.67 -1.23
N LEU A 289 -6.70 6.26 -0.07
CA LEU A 289 -7.55 7.44 0.13
C LEU A 289 -6.67 8.69 0.11
N LEU A 290 -7.13 9.73 -0.56
CA LEU A 290 -6.58 11.08 -0.51
C LEU A 290 -7.70 12.12 -0.61
N GLU A 291 -7.41 13.33 -0.18
CA GLU A 291 -8.27 14.50 -0.36
C GLU A 291 -7.84 15.28 -1.60
N TYR A 292 -8.82 15.80 -2.34
CA TYR A 292 -8.62 16.71 -3.46
C TYR A 292 -9.80 17.68 -3.54
N ASP A 293 -9.53 18.99 -3.41
CA ASP A 293 -10.53 20.07 -3.51
C ASP A 293 -11.79 19.81 -2.64
N GLY A 294 -11.56 19.47 -1.36
CA GLY A 294 -12.63 19.15 -0.40
C GLY A 294 -13.41 17.87 -0.68
N SER A 295 -12.98 17.06 -1.66
CA SER A 295 -13.56 15.77 -1.98
C SER A 295 -12.59 14.64 -1.65
N LEU A 296 -13.13 13.47 -1.28
CA LEU A 296 -12.33 12.27 -1.08
C LEU A 296 -12.23 11.47 -2.38
N VAL A 297 -11.01 11.10 -2.77
CA VAL A 297 -10.74 10.21 -3.89
C VAL A 297 -10.18 8.89 -3.35
N CYS A 298 -10.87 7.79 -3.64
CA CYS A 298 -10.46 6.45 -3.24
C CYS A 298 -10.05 5.64 -4.47
N ILE A 299 -8.75 5.36 -4.58
CA ILE A 299 -8.13 4.60 -5.68
C ILE A 299 -7.83 3.19 -5.18
N TYR A 300 -8.23 2.16 -5.92
CA TYR A 300 -8.11 0.78 -5.47
C TYR A 300 -7.74 -0.20 -6.58
N GLY A 301 -7.07 -1.28 -6.17
CA GLY A 301 -6.84 -2.43 -7.04
C GLY A 301 -8.15 -3.16 -7.35
N TYR A 302 -8.35 -3.53 -8.60
CA TYR A 302 -9.53 -4.25 -9.08
C TYR A 302 -9.12 -5.60 -9.66
N ARG A 303 -9.30 -6.63 -8.83
CA ARG A 303 -8.78 -7.99 -9.04
C ARG A 303 -9.81 -8.92 -9.67
N HIS A 304 -10.69 -8.35 -10.49
CA HIS A 304 -11.71 -9.04 -11.26
C HIS A 304 -11.63 -8.59 -12.72
N PRO A 305 -11.91 -9.46 -13.72
CA PRO A 305 -11.94 -9.05 -15.11
C PRO A 305 -12.97 -7.93 -15.36
N PRO A 306 -12.61 -6.86 -16.10
CA PRO A 306 -11.26 -6.57 -16.62
C PRO A 306 -10.32 -6.06 -15.52
N TYR A 307 -9.19 -6.73 -15.32
CA TYR A 307 -8.29 -6.46 -14.19
C TYR A 307 -7.63 -5.09 -14.30
N GLY A 308 -7.50 -4.37 -13.19
CA GLY A 308 -6.68 -3.16 -13.20
C GLY A 308 -6.91 -2.25 -12.00
N ILE A 309 -7.02 -0.95 -12.24
CA ILE A 309 -7.12 0.09 -11.21
C ILE A 309 -8.41 0.88 -11.40
N ARG A 310 -9.06 1.20 -10.29
CA ARG A 310 -10.34 1.91 -10.24
C ARG A 310 -10.27 3.07 -9.25
N ALA A 311 -11.19 4.02 -9.41
CA ALA A 311 -11.38 5.11 -8.48
C ALA A 311 -12.87 5.37 -8.23
N ARG A 312 -13.18 5.93 -7.05
CA ARG A 312 -14.47 6.55 -6.73
C ARG A 312 -14.25 7.84 -5.96
N VAL A 313 -15.21 8.75 -6.06
CA VAL A 313 -15.17 10.05 -5.39
C VAL A 313 -16.33 10.16 -4.41
N SER A 314 -16.08 10.81 -3.27
CA SER A 314 -17.10 11.26 -2.34
C SER A 314 -17.00 12.77 -2.14
N HIS A 315 -18.14 13.44 -2.16
CA HIS A 315 -18.28 14.88 -1.92
C HIS A 315 -18.88 15.19 -0.53
N ASP A 316 -19.01 14.17 0.32
CA ASP A 316 -19.68 14.21 1.62
C ASP A 316 -18.91 13.41 2.68
N ASP A 317 -17.58 13.63 2.72
CA ASP A 317 -16.64 13.05 3.69
C ASP A 317 -16.69 11.51 3.78
N GLY A 318 -16.97 10.87 2.65
CA GLY A 318 -17.02 9.42 2.50
C GLY A 318 -18.38 8.81 2.80
N ALA A 319 -19.45 9.58 3.00
CA ALA A 319 -20.78 9.03 3.27
C ALA A 319 -21.41 8.36 2.04
N THR A 320 -21.25 8.95 0.86
CA THR A 320 -21.69 8.40 -0.42
C THR A 320 -20.59 8.45 -1.47
N TRP A 321 -20.70 7.60 -2.49
CA TRP A 321 -19.67 7.43 -3.50
C TRP A 321 -20.25 7.50 -4.91
N SER A 322 -19.51 8.16 -5.79
CA SER A 322 -19.79 8.27 -7.22
C SER A 322 -19.90 6.91 -7.91
N ARG A 323 -20.20 6.93 -9.22
CA ARG A 323 -19.91 5.78 -10.08
C ARG A 323 -18.45 5.35 -9.96
N GLU A 324 -18.16 4.14 -10.41
CA GLU A 324 -16.78 3.68 -10.56
C GLU A 324 -16.11 4.31 -11.79
N TRP A 325 -14.87 4.74 -11.62
CA TRP A 325 -13.99 5.23 -12.67
C TRP A 325 -12.89 4.22 -12.95
N ILE A 326 -12.62 3.95 -14.22
CA ILE A 326 -11.59 3.05 -14.71
C ILE A 326 -10.35 3.88 -14.99
N LEU A 327 -9.33 3.76 -14.15
CA LEU A 327 -8.02 4.35 -14.40
C LEU A 327 -7.22 3.49 -15.37
N ARG A 328 -7.26 2.16 -15.21
CA ARG A 328 -6.54 1.20 -16.05
C ARG A 328 -7.24 -0.15 -16.01
N ASP A 329 -7.36 -0.89 -17.12
CA ASP A 329 -8.09 -2.17 -17.18
C ASP A 329 -7.54 -3.21 -18.18
N ASP A 330 -6.30 -3.02 -18.61
CA ASP A 330 -5.51 -3.87 -19.50
C ASP A 330 -4.67 -4.92 -18.73
N GLY A 331 -4.96 -5.14 -17.46
CA GLY A 331 -4.24 -6.12 -16.64
C GLY A 331 -4.57 -7.55 -17.05
N ALA A 332 -3.56 -8.42 -17.06
CA ALA A 332 -3.75 -9.80 -17.49
C ALA A 332 -4.41 -10.69 -16.44
N ASN A 333 -4.01 -10.53 -15.17
CA ASN A 333 -4.49 -11.34 -14.06
C ASN A 333 -4.72 -10.51 -12.77
N TYR A 334 -5.17 -11.19 -11.71
CA TYR A 334 -5.54 -10.58 -10.43
C TYR A 334 -4.36 -10.11 -9.56
N ASP A 335 -3.13 -10.51 -9.87
CA ASP A 335 -1.92 -10.20 -9.11
C ASP A 335 -1.37 -8.82 -9.51
N LEU A 336 -2.16 -7.79 -9.20
CA LEU A 336 -1.89 -6.38 -9.44
C LEU A 336 -2.54 -5.49 -8.35
N GLY A 337 -2.33 -4.19 -8.44
CA GLY A 337 -2.96 -3.18 -7.59
C GLY A 337 -2.03 -2.66 -6.50
N TYR A 338 -2.52 -2.62 -5.26
CA TYR A 338 -1.80 -2.02 -4.13
C TYR A 338 -1.39 -0.56 -4.40
N PRO A 339 -2.36 0.32 -4.73
CA PRO A 339 -2.03 1.66 -5.16
C PRO A 339 -1.50 2.53 -4.02
N ARG A 340 -0.58 3.43 -4.34
CA ARG A 340 -0.32 4.70 -3.62
C ARG A 340 -0.63 5.85 -4.57
N ALA A 341 -0.85 7.04 -4.03
CA ALA A 341 -1.14 8.21 -4.84
C ALA A 341 -0.85 9.50 -4.09
N ALA A 342 -0.52 10.55 -4.85
CA ALA A 342 -0.32 11.90 -4.37
C ALA A 342 -0.86 12.92 -5.39
N VAL A 343 -1.28 14.09 -4.88
CA VAL A 343 -1.63 15.25 -5.71
C VAL A 343 -0.34 15.99 -6.07
N LEU A 344 -0.07 16.12 -7.36
CA LEU A 344 1.09 16.85 -7.89
C LEU A 344 0.86 18.37 -7.85
N ASP A 345 1.93 19.15 -8.00
CA ASP A 345 1.85 20.62 -7.94
C ASP A 345 1.08 21.25 -9.10
N ASP A 346 0.94 20.53 -10.22
CA ASP A 346 0.11 20.95 -11.34
C ASP A 346 -1.38 20.61 -11.17
N GLY A 347 -1.75 20.00 -10.04
CA GLY A 347 -3.13 19.61 -9.73
C GLY A 347 -3.57 18.25 -10.29
N THR A 348 -2.71 17.52 -11.00
CA THR A 348 -2.99 16.13 -11.39
C THR A 348 -2.77 15.16 -10.23
N ILE A 349 -3.35 13.96 -10.31
CA ILE A 349 -3.04 12.86 -9.38
C ILE A 349 -2.09 11.89 -10.07
N LEU A 350 -0.99 11.55 -9.41
CA LEU A 350 -0.13 10.44 -9.76
C LEU A 350 -0.44 9.26 -8.85
N ALA A 351 -0.93 8.15 -9.43
CA ALA A 351 -1.21 6.91 -8.72
C ALA A 351 -0.25 5.80 -9.16
N THR A 352 0.53 5.24 -8.24
CA THR A 352 1.46 4.14 -8.51
C THR A 352 0.94 2.83 -7.95
N TYR A 353 1.18 1.74 -8.66
CA TYR A 353 0.70 0.39 -8.33
C TYR A 353 1.62 -0.64 -8.98
N TYR A 354 1.53 -1.89 -8.54
CA TYR A 354 2.16 -2.96 -9.31
C TYR A 354 1.18 -3.55 -10.30
N PHE A 355 1.71 -4.00 -11.43
CA PHE A 355 0.92 -4.42 -12.57
C PHE A 355 1.55 -5.61 -13.27
N ASN A 356 0.77 -6.18 -14.20
CA ASN A 356 1.11 -7.33 -15.00
C ASN A 356 0.34 -7.22 -16.33
N GLU A 357 0.95 -7.60 -17.45
CA GLU A 357 0.43 -7.31 -18.79
C GLU A 357 0.15 -8.59 -19.58
N GLN A 358 -0.81 -8.50 -20.50
CA GLN A 358 -1.32 -9.67 -21.23
C GLN A 358 -0.36 -10.14 -22.32
N ASP A 359 0.43 -9.20 -22.86
CA ASP A 359 1.35 -9.41 -23.99
C ASP A 359 2.82 -9.49 -23.53
N ASP A 360 3.08 -10.11 -22.38
CA ASP A 360 4.44 -10.37 -21.91
C ASP A 360 5.02 -11.64 -22.54
N ASP A 361 6.29 -11.60 -22.97
CA ASP A 361 7.02 -12.72 -23.58
C ASP A 361 7.34 -13.85 -22.58
N VAL A 362 7.13 -13.61 -21.29
CA VAL A 362 7.34 -14.58 -20.22
C VAL A 362 6.20 -15.61 -20.17
N ALA A 363 6.53 -16.90 -20.13
CA ALA A 363 5.59 -18.03 -20.13
C ALA A 363 4.87 -18.26 -18.77
N VAL A 364 4.39 -17.19 -18.16
CA VAL A 364 3.63 -17.14 -16.92
C VAL A 364 2.33 -16.38 -17.20
N ASP A 365 1.22 -16.84 -16.63
CA ASP A 365 -0.05 -16.10 -16.68
C ASP A 365 0.16 -14.66 -16.18
N GLY A 366 -0.02 -13.68 -17.08
CA GLY A 366 0.20 -12.25 -16.87
C GLY A 366 1.65 -11.76 -16.81
N GLY A 367 2.63 -12.61 -17.08
CA GLY A 367 4.02 -12.18 -17.20
C GLY A 367 4.66 -11.67 -15.91
N GLN A 368 5.64 -10.80 -16.08
CA GLN A 368 6.45 -10.19 -15.04
C GLN A 368 5.68 -9.11 -14.28
N ARG A 369 5.82 -9.14 -12.94
CA ARG A 369 5.28 -8.08 -12.08
C ARG A 369 6.24 -6.91 -12.07
N HIS A 370 5.72 -5.74 -12.42
CA HIS A 370 6.46 -4.50 -12.52
C HIS A 370 5.70 -3.37 -11.82
N ILE A 371 6.35 -2.22 -11.61
CA ILE A 371 5.70 -1.04 -11.03
C ILE A 371 5.28 -0.12 -12.16
N ALA A 372 4.03 0.30 -12.13
CA ALA A 372 3.43 1.22 -13.08
C ALA A 372 2.80 2.41 -12.36
N ALA A 373 2.50 3.45 -13.12
CA ALA A 373 1.78 4.62 -12.65
C ALA A 373 0.69 5.05 -13.64
N THR A 374 -0.35 5.68 -13.11
CA THR A 374 -1.30 6.47 -13.87
C THR A 374 -1.25 7.91 -13.39
N ARG A 375 -0.98 8.86 -14.28
CA ARG A 375 -1.23 10.30 -14.06
C ARG A 375 -2.56 10.67 -14.71
N PHE A 376 -3.39 11.45 -14.04
CA PHE A 376 -4.68 11.86 -14.59
C PHE A 376 -5.17 13.19 -13.99
N ASP A 377 -6.07 13.87 -14.71
CA ASP A 377 -6.78 15.05 -14.21
C ASP A 377 -7.97 14.61 -13.34
N PRO A 378 -7.92 14.83 -12.01
CA PRO A 378 -9.00 14.42 -11.12
C PRO A 378 -10.30 15.19 -11.34
N THR A 379 -10.28 16.36 -11.98
CA THR A 379 -11.49 17.16 -12.20
C THR A 379 -12.53 16.43 -13.04
N GLU A 380 -12.11 15.50 -13.90
CA GLU A 380 -13.01 14.60 -14.64
C GLU A 380 -13.92 13.80 -13.71
N LEU A 381 -13.36 13.30 -12.59
CA LEU A 381 -14.08 12.48 -11.62
C LEU A 381 -15.04 13.31 -10.76
N LEU A 382 -14.74 14.60 -10.55
CA LEU A 382 -15.52 15.54 -9.72
C LEU A 382 -16.76 16.10 -10.42
N THR A 383 -16.93 15.83 -11.73
CA THR A 383 -18.07 16.34 -12.50
C THR A 383 -19.42 15.79 -12.06
N GLU A 384 -19.43 14.76 -11.20
CA GLU A 384 -20.63 14.02 -10.82
C GLU A 384 -20.85 14.06 -9.31
N ARG A 385 -21.88 14.82 -8.90
CA ARG A 385 -22.32 14.93 -7.52
C ARG A 385 -23.36 13.89 -7.14
#